data_AF-A0A0D0DAM5-F1
#
_entry.id   AF-A0A0D0DAM5-F1
#
_cell.length_a   1.000
_cell.length_b   1.000
_cell.length_c   1.000
_cell.angle_alpha   90.00
_cell.angle_beta   90.00
_cell.angle_gamma   90.00
#
_symmetry.space_group_name_H-M   'P 1'
#
loop_
_entity.id
_entity.type
_entity.pdbx_description
1 polymer ?
#
loop_
_entity_poly.entity_id
_entity_poly.type
_entity_poly.pdbx_seq_one_letter_code
_entity_poly.pdbx_strand_id
1 'polypeptide(L)' 'AAFISGITAPNIFDGAMTKEQFITFIQDQVSPKLMPYPGPQSVVVLDNCSIHHDKEVQ' A
#
# COMPACT_ATOMS: atom_id res chain seq x y z
N ALA A 1 -4.76 -22.98 3.09
CA ALA A 1 -3.40 -22.42 3.05
C ALA A 1 -3.50 -21.03 2.46
N ALA A 2 -3.06 -19.99 3.18
CA ALA A 2 -2.98 -18.65 2.63
C ALA A 2 -1.82 -18.64 1.63
N PHE A 3 -2.12 -18.69 0.33
CA PHE A 3 -1.10 -18.51 -0.68
C PHE A 3 -0.70 -17.04 -0.71
N ILE A 4 0.57 -16.76 -0.42
CA ILE A 4 1.14 -15.44 -0.64
C ILE A 4 1.26 -15.29 -2.16
N SER A 5 0.47 -14.41 -2.76
CA SER A 5 0.52 -14.10 -4.19
C SER A 5 1.74 -13.26 -4.52
N GLY A 6 2.94 -13.80 -4.31
CA GLY A 6 4.22 -13.21 -4.71
C GLY A 6 4.35 -11.70 -4.48
N ILE A 7 5.01 -11.01 -5.42
CA ILE A 7 5.10 -9.55 -5.47
C ILE A 7 3.95 -9.02 -6.33
N THR A 8 3.20 -8.06 -5.80
CA THR A 8 2.14 -7.36 -6.53
C THR A 8 2.43 -5.86 -6.60
N ALA A 9 2.05 -5.21 -7.70
CA ALA A 9 2.18 -3.76 -7.88
C ALA A 9 3.61 -3.20 -7.65
N PRO A 10 4.64 -3.70 -8.35
CA PRO A 10 5.94 -3.06 -8.32
C PRO A 10 5.82 -1.63 -8.88
N ASN A 11 6.42 -0.65 -8.20
CA ASN A 11 6.49 0.74 -8.64
C ASN A 11 7.94 1.22 -8.55
N ILE A 12 8.50 1.65 -9.68
CA ILE A 12 9.89 2.12 -9.79
C ILE A 12 9.86 3.52 -10.38
N PHE A 13 10.51 4.46 -9.71
CA PHE A 13 10.62 5.85 -10.13
C PHE A 13 11.94 6.43 -9.63
N ASP A 14 12.36 7.53 -10.26
CA ASP A 14 13.59 8.23 -9.89
C ASP A 14 13.37 9.14 -8.68
N GLY A 15 14.33 9.14 -7.75
CA GLY A 15 14.31 10.00 -6.57
C GLY A 15 13.54 9.44 -5.37
N ALA A 16 13.22 10.30 -4.41
CA ALA A 16 12.51 9.94 -3.20
C ALA A 16 10.98 9.98 -3.41
N MET A 17 10.27 9.04 -2.80
CA MET A 17 8.81 9.02 -2.83
C MET A 17 8.24 10.21 -2.06
N THR A 18 7.35 10.98 -2.69
CA THR A 18 6.58 12.00 -1.98
C THR A 18 5.32 11.40 -1.35
N LYS A 19 4.71 12.15 -0.43
CA LYS A 19 3.43 11.79 0.18
C LYS A 19 2.34 11.58 -0.89
N GLU A 20 2.26 12.48 -1.86
CA GLU A 20 1.24 12.46 -2.92
C GLU A 20 1.42 11.22 -3.81
N GLN A 21 2.66 10.90 -4.18
CA GLN A 21 2.97 9.69 -4.94
C GLN A 21 2.59 8.42 -4.18
N PHE A 22 2.84 8.40 -2.87
CA PHE A 22 2.46 7.29 -2.00
C PHE A 22 0.94 7.12 -1.93
N ILE A 23 0.18 8.20 -1.75
CA ILE A 23 -1.29 8.17 -1.70
C ILE A 23 -1.86 7.64 -3.01
N THR A 24 -1.40 8.17 -4.15
CA THR A 24 -1.81 7.69 -5.48
C THR A 24 -1.49 6.20 -5.63
N PHE A 25 -0.32 5.75 -5.19
CA PHE A 25 0.04 4.33 -5.22
C PHE A 25 -0.91 3.47 -4.37
N ILE A 26 -1.23 3.89 -3.14
CA ILE A 26 -2.18 3.15 -2.29
C ILE A 26 -3.56 3.08 -2.95
N GLN A 27 -4.07 4.20 -3.44
CA GLN A 27 -5.40 4.29 -4.04
C GLN A 27 -5.53 3.47 -5.33
N ASP A 28 -4.56 3.60 -6.23
CA ASP A 28 -4.65 3.02 -7.58
C ASP A 28 -4.14 1.57 -7.62
N GLN A 29 -3.15 1.25 -6.79
CA GLN A 29 -2.45 -0.03 -6.88
C GLN A 29 -2.73 -0.97 -5.71
N VAL A 30 -2.87 -0.49 -4.47
CA VAL A 30 -3.03 -1.38 -3.30
C VAL A 30 -4.50 -1.61 -2.97
N SER A 31 -5.28 -0.54 -2.78
CA SER A 31 -6.69 -0.58 -2.37
C SER A 31 -7.56 -1.51 -3.22
N PRO A 32 -7.45 -1.55 -4.57
CA PRO A 32 -8.27 -2.44 -5.40
C PRO A 32 -8.00 -3.94 -5.18
N LYS A 33 -6.91 -4.29 -4.50
CA LYS A 33 -6.51 -5.68 -4.19
C LYS A 33 -6.90 -6.08 -2.77
N LEU A 34 -7.35 -5.14 -1.93
CA LEU A 34 -7.73 -5.43 -0.55
C LEU A 34 -9.15 -5.97 -0.48
N MET A 35 -9.36 -6.93 0.42
CA MET A 35 -10.69 -7.39 0.79
C MET A 35 -11.13 -6.78 2.12
N PRO A 36 -12.45 -6.71 2.39
CA PRO A 36 -12.93 -6.37 3.73
C PRO A 36 -12.37 -7.31 4.80
N TYR A 37 -11.92 -6.76 5.93
CA TYR A 37 -11.47 -7.55 7.08
C TYR A 37 -12.64 -8.35 7.68
N PRO A 38 -12.44 -9.64 8.08
CA PRO A 38 -11.18 -10.40 8.18
C PRO A 38 -10.84 -11.26 6.95
N GLY A 39 -11.27 -10.87 5.75
CA GLY A 39 -11.01 -11.60 4.52
C GLY A 39 -9.52 -11.72 4.15
N PRO A 40 -9.15 -12.55 3.17
CA PRO A 40 -7.78 -12.63 2.67
C PRO A 40 -7.28 -11.27 2.17
N GLN A 41 -6.02 -10.93 2.38
CA GLN A 41 -5.43 -9.65 1.91
C GLN A 41 -6.18 -8.40 2.45
N SER A 42 -6.75 -8.47 3.65
CA SER A 42 -7.49 -7.36 4.26
C SER A 42 -6.67 -6.43 5.17
N VAL A 43 -5.37 -6.72 5.32
CA VAL A 43 -4.47 -5.96 6.20
C VAL A 43 -3.26 -5.51 5.38
N VAL A 44 -2.98 -4.21 5.43
CA VAL A 44 -1.76 -3.61 4.91
C VAL A 44 -0.79 -3.41 6.08
N VAL A 45 0.45 -3.85 5.92
CA VAL A 45 1.54 -3.63 6.87
C VAL A 45 2.60 -2.78 6.18
N LEU A 46 2.94 -1.64 6.79
CA LEU A 46 3.94 -0.70 6.29
C LEU A 46 5.01 -0.48 7.37
N ASP A 47 6.18 -0.03 6.95
CA ASP A 47 7.19 0.48 7.89
C ASP A 47 6.78 1.85 8.45
N ASN A 48 7.47 2.27 9.50
CA ASN A 48 7.20 3.50 10.24
C ASN A 48 7.81 4.75 9.56
N CYS A 49 7.62 4.88 8.24
CA CYS A 49 8.10 6.03 7.47
C CYS A 49 7.26 7.27 7.76
N SER A 50 7.88 8.45 7.84
CA SER A 50 7.19 9.70 8.22
C SER A 50 6.06 10.09 7.26
N ILE A 51 6.17 9.75 5.98
CA ILE A 51 5.13 10.04 4.97
C ILE A 51 3.85 9.21 5.17
N HIS A 52 3.89 8.13 5.96
CA HIS A 52 2.72 7.30 6.29
C HIS A 52 1.88 7.89 7.43
N HIS A 53 2.38 8.91 8.13
CA HIS A 53 1.71 9.51 9.30
C HIS A 53 0.84 10.72 8.95
N ASP A 54 0.68 11.02 7.66
CA ASP A 54 -0.20 12.10 7.24
C ASP A 54 -1.68 11.73 7.44
N LYS A 55 -2.52 12.73 7.77
CA LYS A 55 -3.95 12.54 8.01
C LYS A 55 -4.72 11.98 6.81
N GLU A 56 -4.23 12.21 5.60
CA GLU A 56 -4.85 11.69 4.38
C GLU A 56 -4.56 10.20 4.15
N VAL A 57 -3.54 9.66 4.84
CA VAL A 57 -3.19 8.24 4.83
C VAL A 57 -3.92 7.45 5.93
N GLN A 58 -4.35 8.12 7.01
CA GLN A 58 -4.99 7.54 8.20
C GLN A 58 -6.52 7.44 8.06
#